data_AF-A0A9Q3FN57-F1
#
_entry.id   AF-A0A9Q3FN57-F1
#
_cell.length_a   1.000
_cell.length_b   1.000
_cell.length_c   1.000
_cell.angle_alpha   90.00
_cell.angle_beta   90.00
_cell.angle_gamma   90.00
#
_symmetry.space_group_name_H-M   'P 1'
#
loop_
_entity.id
_entity.type
_entity.pdbx_description
1 polymer ?
#
loop_
_entity_poly.entity_id
_entity_poly.type
_entity_poly.pdbx_seq_one_letter_code
_entity_poly.pdbx_strand_id
1 'polypeptide(L)'
;MEVIFKKEKKQAGEHRADTARKALQEGCMRLRNEQYKFATSQDFPKRYTRILKPIQAHSDEEFMEDKNVYISNNLPFQSESANQFMRKLDSIIQKPYSEEGQHDWHSHRIHIQNAPTTSFPKALKGFPIDFYEFHWLNGKLPSQQGILADVGTIAFLTDASKSLDFTDEDEKMGDKRFTNKNWDEATKKYNLDFLVLPNDK
;
A
#
# COMPACT_ATOMS: atom_id res chain seq x y z
N MET A 1 1.31 31.85 -19.36
CA MET A 1 0.99 32.91 -18.38
C MET A 1 -0.52 33.15 -18.22
N GLU A 2 -1.31 33.24 -19.30
CA GLU A 2 -2.77 33.46 -19.17
C GLU A 2 -3.52 32.38 -18.37
N VAL A 3 -3.14 31.11 -18.48
CA VAL A 3 -3.81 30.00 -17.75
C VAL A 3 -3.58 30.09 -16.24
N ILE A 4 -2.36 30.41 -15.83
CA ILE A 4 -1.99 30.58 -14.41
C ILE A 4 -2.74 31.79 -13.83
N PHE A 5 -2.73 32.91 -14.56
CA PHE A 5 -3.43 34.13 -14.16
C PHE A 5 -4.95 33.93 -14.04
N LYS A 6 -5.57 33.19 -14.98
CA LYS A 6 -7.00 32.84 -14.92
C LYS A 6 -7.35 31.97 -13.72
N LYS A 7 -6.49 31.01 -13.34
CA LYS A 7 -6.68 30.17 -12.14
C LYS A 7 -6.55 30.99 -10.86
N GLU A 8 -5.48 31.77 -10.71
CA GLU A 8 -5.24 32.61 -9.53
C GLU A 8 -6.34 33.66 -9.32
N LYS A 9 -6.94 34.18 -10.41
CA LYS A 9 -8.09 35.09 -10.34
C LYS A 9 -9.36 34.40 -9.82
N LYS A 10 -9.52 33.08 -10.03
CA LYS A 10 -10.68 32.30 -9.60
C LYS A 10 -10.53 31.83 -8.15
N GLN A 11 -9.36 31.33 -7.80
CA GLN A 11 -9.01 30.91 -6.45
C GLN A 11 -7.52 31.17 -6.21
N ALA A 12 -7.22 32.07 -5.28
CA ALA A 12 -5.85 32.40 -4.94
C ALA A 12 -5.11 31.16 -4.39
N GLY A 13 -3.91 30.90 -4.93
CA GLY A 13 -3.08 29.77 -4.54
C GLY A 13 -3.43 28.43 -5.19
N GLU A 14 -4.46 28.35 -6.04
CA GLU A 14 -4.88 27.11 -6.72
C GLU A 14 -3.76 26.53 -7.59
N HIS A 15 -3.00 27.38 -8.31
CA HIS A 15 -1.91 26.89 -9.15
C HIS A 15 -0.79 26.27 -8.32
N ARG A 16 -0.43 26.88 -7.18
CA ARG A 16 0.61 26.34 -6.28
C ARG A 16 0.17 25.00 -5.68
N ALA A 17 -1.07 24.91 -5.22
CA ALA A 17 -1.63 23.68 -4.66
C ALA A 17 -1.67 22.55 -5.71
N ASP A 18 -2.08 22.85 -6.94
CA ASP A 18 -2.06 21.89 -8.06
C ASP A 18 -0.65 21.38 -8.37
N THR A 19 0.35 22.28 -8.41
CA THR A 19 1.74 21.90 -8.67
C THR A 19 2.29 21.03 -7.54
N ALA A 20 2.03 21.38 -6.28
CA ALA A 20 2.44 20.57 -5.14
C ALA A 20 1.80 19.17 -5.17
N ARG A 21 0.50 19.08 -5.46
CA ARG A 21 -0.21 17.80 -5.59
C ARG A 21 0.36 16.93 -6.72
N LYS A 22 0.76 17.52 -7.85
CA LYS A 22 1.41 16.81 -8.95
C LYS A 22 2.78 16.27 -8.56
N ALA A 23 3.59 17.06 -7.86
CA ALA A 23 4.90 16.61 -7.37
C ALA A 23 4.77 15.41 -6.43
N LEU A 24 3.79 15.43 -5.51
CA LEU A 24 3.49 14.28 -4.64
C LEU A 24 3.09 13.05 -5.45
N GLN A 25 2.23 13.22 -6.47
CA GLN A 25 1.82 12.12 -7.34
C GLN A 25 3.00 11.54 -8.13
N GLU A 26 3.91 12.37 -8.61
CA GLU A 26 5.14 11.94 -9.30
C GLU A 26 6.06 11.14 -8.37
N GLY A 27 6.21 11.57 -7.11
CA GLY A 27 6.91 10.80 -6.07
C GLY A 27 6.31 9.42 -5.86
N CYS A 28 4.99 9.34 -5.68
CA CYS A 28 4.26 8.08 -5.55
C CYS A 28 4.46 7.16 -6.77
N MET A 29 4.42 7.71 -7.98
CA MET A 29 4.64 6.95 -9.21
C MET A 29 6.06 6.37 -9.27
N ARG A 30 7.07 7.15 -8.87
CA ARG A 30 8.46 6.71 -8.84
C ARG A 30 8.64 5.57 -7.83
N LEU A 31 8.17 5.75 -6.59
CA LEU A 31 8.19 4.72 -5.55
C LEU A 31 7.52 3.43 -6.04
N ARG A 32 6.30 3.56 -6.57
CA ARG A 32 5.56 2.43 -7.10
C ARG A 32 6.32 1.69 -8.19
N ASN A 33 6.90 2.42 -9.14
CA ASN A 33 7.61 1.81 -10.26
C ASN A 33 8.88 1.09 -9.80
N GLU A 34 9.61 1.65 -8.85
CA GLU A 34 10.80 1.05 -8.22
C GLU A 34 10.44 -0.27 -7.51
N GLN A 35 9.48 -0.22 -6.59
CA GLN A 35 9.01 -1.39 -5.84
C GLN A 35 8.44 -2.47 -6.76
N TYR A 36 7.59 -2.10 -7.73
CA TYR A 36 7.02 -3.05 -8.68
C TYR A 36 8.09 -3.70 -9.56
N LYS A 37 9.04 -2.90 -10.09
CA LYS A 37 10.16 -3.41 -10.90
C LYS A 37 11.00 -4.39 -10.10
N PHE A 38 11.32 -4.06 -8.85
CA PHE A 38 12.06 -4.94 -7.95
C PHE A 38 11.32 -6.26 -7.71
N ALA A 39 10.03 -6.20 -7.36
CA ALA A 39 9.23 -7.41 -7.14
C ALA A 39 9.15 -8.29 -8.39
N THR A 40 9.04 -7.68 -9.59
CA THR A 40 9.03 -8.46 -10.85
C THR A 40 10.39 -9.06 -11.20
N SER A 41 11.51 -8.40 -10.87
CA SER A 41 12.84 -8.94 -11.15
C SER A 41 13.22 -10.08 -10.21
N GLN A 42 12.68 -10.06 -8.99
CA GLN A 42 12.84 -11.12 -7.99
C GLN A 42 11.78 -12.22 -8.07
N ASP A 43 10.93 -12.22 -9.10
CA ASP A 43 9.84 -13.19 -9.33
C ASP A 43 8.93 -13.39 -8.10
N PHE A 44 8.54 -12.28 -7.47
CA PHE A 44 7.67 -12.34 -6.29
C PHE A 44 6.30 -12.94 -6.63
N PRO A 45 5.65 -13.60 -5.65
CA PRO A 45 4.29 -14.11 -5.79
C PRO A 45 3.30 -13.11 -6.38
N LYS A 46 2.33 -13.60 -7.17
CA LYS A 46 1.36 -12.75 -7.87
C LYS A 46 0.50 -11.93 -6.90
N ARG A 47 0.21 -12.48 -5.72
CA ARG A 47 -0.45 -11.75 -4.62
C ARG A 47 0.26 -10.44 -4.25
N TYR A 48 1.59 -10.41 -4.23
CA TYR A 48 2.38 -9.20 -3.93
C TYR A 48 2.47 -8.25 -5.12
N THR A 49 2.75 -8.76 -6.32
CA THR A 49 2.79 -7.89 -7.51
C THR A 49 1.44 -7.25 -7.80
N ARG A 50 0.32 -7.91 -7.46
CA ARG A 50 -1.03 -7.33 -7.51
C ARG A 50 -1.15 -6.10 -6.61
N ILE A 51 -0.61 -6.16 -5.39
CA ILE A 51 -0.63 -5.04 -4.44
C ILE A 51 0.26 -3.90 -4.91
N LEU A 52 1.46 -4.21 -5.39
CA LEU A 52 2.46 -3.21 -5.76
C LEU A 52 2.14 -2.48 -7.07
N LYS A 53 1.26 -3.02 -7.92
CA LYS A 53 0.99 -2.47 -9.26
C LYS A 53 0.25 -1.11 -9.25
N PRO A 54 -0.87 -0.91 -8.54
CA PRO A 54 -1.57 0.37 -8.57
C PRO A 54 -0.93 1.41 -7.67
N ILE A 55 -0.94 2.68 -8.11
CA ILE A 55 -0.42 3.80 -7.33
C ILE A 55 -1.18 4.02 -6.01
N GLN A 56 -2.47 3.68 -5.94
CA GLN A 56 -3.29 3.92 -4.75
C GLN A 56 -2.98 2.96 -3.59
N ALA A 57 -2.18 1.92 -3.83
CA ALA A 57 -1.67 1.04 -2.77
C ALA A 57 -0.41 1.62 -2.10
N HIS A 58 0.13 2.71 -2.65
CA HIS A 58 1.34 3.36 -2.17
C HIS A 58 0.95 4.63 -1.46
N SER A 59 1.56 4.86 -0.31
CA SER A 59 1.45 6.12 0.41
C SER A 59 2.13 7.24 -0.36
N ASP A 60 1.62 8.46 -0.20
CA ASP A 60 2.36 9.65 -0.57
C ASP A 60 3.46 9.96 0.43
N GLU A 61 4.51 10.59 -0.09
CA GLU A 61 5.71 10.94 0.65
C GLU A 61 5.77 12.45 0.82
N GLU A 62 5.91 12.92 2.05
CA GLU A 62 6.16 14.33 2.34
C GLU A 62 7.65 14.53 2.64
N PHE A 63 8.29 15.46 1.94
CA PHE A 63 9.70 15.76 2.19
C PHE A 63 9.85 16.67 3.40
N MET A 64 10.69 16.27 4.36
CA MET A 64 11.10 17.08 5.50
C MET A 64 12.51 17.62 5.28
N GLU A 65 12.59 18.91 4.96
CA GLU A 65 13.85 19.63 4.72
C GLU A 65 14.82 19.55 5.91
N ASP A 66 14.31 19.78 7.13
CA ASP A 66 15.11 19.83 8.37
C ASP A 66 15.92 18.55 8.63
N LYS A 67 15.39 17.41 8.21
CA LYS A 67 16.00 16.09 8.40
C LYS A 67 16.50 15.48 7.10
N ASN A 68 16.24 16.12 5.96
CA ASN A 68 16.52 15.62 4.62
C ASN A 68 15.97 14.19 4.38
N VAL A 69 14.72 13.94 4.83
CA VAL A 69 14.04 12.63 4.75
C VAL A 69 12.66 12.75 4.14
N TYR A 70 12.15 11.68 3.53
CA TYR A 70 10.74 11.57 3.17
C TYR A 70 9.96 10.86 4.28
N ILE A 71 8.82 11.41 4.66
CA ILE A 71 7.86 10.75 5.54
C ILE A 71 6.79 10.09 4.69
N SER A 72 6.66 8.78 4.80
CA SER A 72 5.56 8.03 4.21
C SER A 72 4.29 8.24 5.03
N ASN A 73 3.26 8.82 4.43
CA ASN A 73 1.96 9.01 5.06
C ASN A 73 1.23 7.70 5.28
N ASN A 74 0.26 7.69 6.19
CA ASN A 74 -0.56 6.51 6.43
C ASN A 74 -1.79 6.48 5.51
N LEU A 75 -2.06 5.33 4.91
CA LEU A 75 -3.32 5.04 4.25
C LEU A 75 -4.34 4.58 5.31
N PRO A 76 -5.45 5.31 5.52
CA PRO A 76 -6.36 5.05 6.65
C PRO A 76 -7.14 3.74 6.52
N PHE A 77 -7.13 3.13 5.34
CA PHE A 77 -7.79 1.86 5.04
C PHE A 77 -6.83 0.69 5.01
N GLN A 78 -5.51 0.91 5.09
CA GLN A 78 -4.50 -0.13 4.92
C GLN A 78 -4.24 -0.83 6.26
N SER A 79 -4.16 -2.16 6.23
CA SER A 79 -3.87 -2.97 7.42
C SER A 79 -2.44 -2.77 7.92
N GLU A 80 -2.22 -3.09 9.19
CA GLU A 80 -0.86 -3.10 9.75
C GLU A 80 0.04 -4.10 9.03
N SER A 81 -0.49 -5.26 8.63
CA SER A 81 0.24 -6.26 7.84
C SER A 81 0.72 -5.69 6.51
N ALA A 82 -0.14 -4.95 5.81
CA ALA A 82 0.23 -4.29 4.56
C ALA A 82 1.27 -3.18 4.79
N ASN A 83 1.15 -2.41 5.87
CA ASN A 83 2.16 -1.40 6.22
C ASN A 83 3.53 -2.02 6.53
N GLN A 84 3.56 -3.11 7.30
CA GLN A 84 4.79 -3.84 7.61
C GLN A 84 5.44 -4.43 6.36
N PHE A 85 4.64 -5.00 5.46
CA PHE A 85 5.11 -5.48 4.17
C PHE A 85 5.78 -4.38 3.35
N MET A 86 5.14 -3.21 3.18
CA MET A 86 5.70 -2.11 2.39
C MET A 86 7.02 -1.59 3.00
N ARG A 87 7.06 -1.43 4.34
CA ARG A 87 8.29 -1.04 5.07
C ARG A 87 9.44 -2.02 4.85
N LYS A 88 9.13 -3.32 4.89
CA LYS A 88 10.13 -4.36 4.70
C LYS A 88 10.62 -4.40 3.26
N LEU A 89 9.73 -4.22 2.29
CA LEU A 89 10.10 -4.09 0.89
C LEU A 89 11.06 -2.91 0.67
N ASP A 90 10.75 -1.75 1.23
CA ASP A 90 11.63 -0.57 1.15
C ASP A 90 13.00 -0.83 1.79
N SER A 91 13.02 -1.49 2.96
CA SER A 91 14.27 -1.86 3.64
C SER A 91 15.13 -2.80 2.79
N ILE A 92 14.51 -3.77 2.12
CA ILE A 92 15.20 -4.72 1.22
C ILE A 92 15.76 -4.00 -0.01
N ILE A 93 14.99 -3.07 -0.59
CA ILE A 93 15.43 -2.28 -1.76
C ILE A 93 16.59 -1.37 -1.39
N GLN A 94 16.57 -0.75 -0.20
CA GLN A 94 17.62 0.18 0.27
C GLN A 94 18.92 -0.51 0.69
N LYS A 95 18.84 -1.74 1.20
CA LYS A 95 19.99 -2.48 1.75
C LYS A 95 21.24 -2.52 0.85
N PRO A 96 21.16 -2.91 -0.45
CA PRO A 96 22.36 -2.96 -1.30
C PRO A 96 23.04 -1.60 -1.49
N TYR A 97 22.28 -0.49 -1.55
CA TYR A 97 22.84 0.86 -1.66
C TYR A 97 23.63 1.25 -0.40
N SER A 98 23.14 0.83 0.77
CA SER A 98 23.81 1.06 2.05
C SER A 98 25.11 0.27 2.18
N GLU A 99 25.15 -0.97 1.65
CA GLU A 99 26.32 -1.86 1.73
C GLU A 99 27.44 -1.49 0.75
N GLU A 100 27.12 -0.95 -0.42
CA GLU A 100 28.10 -0.53 -1.43
C GLU A 100 28.79 0.82 -1.12
N GLY A 101 28.46 1.47 0.00
CA GLY A 101 28.99 2.78 0.37
C GLY A 101 28.62 3.88 -0.63
N GLN A 102 27.65 3.61 -1.52
CA GLN A 102 27.09 4.63 -2.40
C GLN A 102 26.32 5.61 -1.50
N HIS A 103 26.63 6.90 -1.63
CA HIS A 103 25.86 7.95 -0.96
C HIS A 103 24.39 7.77 -1.37
N ASP A 104 23.51 7.62 -0.39
CA ASP A 104 22.09 7.38 -0.61
C ASP A 104 21.44 8.62 -1.24
N TRP A 105 21.45 8.70 -2.57
CA TRP A 105 20.77 9.75 -3.33
C TRP A 105 19.24 9.56 -3.28
N HIS A 106 18.76 8.40 -2.83
CA HIS A 106 17.37 8.19 -2.49
C HIS A 106 17.18 8.66 -1.05
N SER A 107 16.79 9.92 -0.85
CA SER A 107 16.52 10.46 0.49
C SER A 107 15.84 9.44 1.39
N HIS A 108 16.42 9.20 2.58
CA HIS A 108 15.97 8.19 3.50
C HIS A 108 14.45 8.33 3.74
N ARG A 109 13.71 7.26 3.47
CA ARG A 109 12.27 7.18 3.73
C ARG A 109 12.08 6.70 5.16
N ILE A 110 11.34 7.46 5.95
CA ILE A 110 11.00 7.11 7.33
C ILE A 110 9.50 6.94 7.47
N HIS A 111 9.10 5.85 8.12
CA HIS A 111 7.74 5.68 8.59
C HIS A 111 7.66 6.12 10.05
N ILE A 112 6.76 7.06 10.34
CA ILE A 112 6.49 7.50 11.71
C ILE A 112 5.16 6.95 12.20
N GLN A 113 5.06 6.64 13.50
CA GLN A 113 3.87 6.01 14.08
C GLN A 113 2.59 6.87 13.90
N ASN A 114 2.74 8.20 13.92
CA ASN A 114 1.65 9.17 13.77
C ASN A 114 1.79 9.96 12.47
N ALA A 115 2.05 9.28 11.36
CA ALA A 115 2.19 9.93 10.06
C ALA A 115 0.89 10.64 9.66
N PRO A 116 0.98 11.75 8.91
CA PRO A 116 -0.18 12.39 8.33
C PRO A 116 -1.00 11.38 7.51
N THR A 117 -2.30 11.63 7.40
CA THR A 117 -3.13 10.88 6.45
C THR A 117 -2.81 11.36 5.04
N THR A 118 -2.77 10.41 4.10
CA THR A 118 -2.50 10.73 2.69
C THR A 118 -3.42 11.80 2.10
N SER A 119 -2.88 12.58 1.15
CA SER A 119 -3.66 13.49 0.29
C SER A 119 -4.53 12.76 -0.76
N PHE A 120 -4.41 11.42 -0.85
CA PHE A 120 -5.07 10.56 -1.82
C PHE A 120 -5.84 9.40 -1.16
N PRO A 121 -6.90 9.64 -0.37
CA PRO A 121 -7.55 8.63 0.48
C PRO A 121 -8.41 7.60 -0.27
N LYS A 122 -8.27 7.46 -1.59
CA LYS A 122 -9.15 6.60 -2.39
C LYS A 122 -8.73 5.14 -2.26
N ALA A 123 -9.51 4.38 -1.49
CA ALA A 123 -9.35 2.94 -1.35
C ALA A 123 -9.46 2.22 -2.70
N LEU A 124 -8.63 1.18 -2.87
CA LEU A 124 -8.71 0.27 -4.00
C LEU A 124 -9.95 -0.61 -3.90
N LYS A 125 -10.28 -1.30 -5.00
CA LYS A 125 -11.39 -2.26 -5.09
C LYS A 125 -10.86 -3.59 -5.60
N GLY A 126 -11.41 -4.70 -5.11
CA GLY A 126 -11.00 -6.06 -5.46
C GLY A 126 -9.59 -6.42 -4.97
N PHE A 127 -9.14 -5.82 -3.86
CA PHE A 127 -7.84 -6.13 -3.25
C PHE A 127 -7.97 -7.21 -2.19
N PRO A 128 -6.90 -7.97 -1.88
CA PRO A 128 -6.93 -8.99 -0.82
C PRO A 128 -7.58 -8.46 0.46
N ILE A 129 -8.42 -9.26 1.12
CA ILE A 129 -9.14 -8.79 2.32
C ILE A 129 -8.20 -8.30 3.42
N ASP A 130 -7.07 -8.98 3.59
CA ASP A 130 -6.01 -8.69 4.56
C ASP A 130 -5.15 -7.46 4.21
N PHE A 131 -5.38 -6.84 3.06
CA PHE A 131 -4.86 -5.50 2.74
C PHE A 131 -5.60 -4.40 3.49
N TYR A 132 -6.88 -4.60 3.81
CA TYR A 132 -7.69 -3.58 4.46
C TYR A 132 -7.62 -3.69 5.98
N GLU A 133 -7.67 -2.56 6.68
CA GLU A 133 -7.79 -2.56 8.13
C GLU A 133 -9.20 -3.06 8.53
N PHE A 134 -9.28 -3.94 9.54
CA PHE A 134 -10.50 -4.68 9.85
C PHE A 134 -11.59 -3.78 10.43
N HIS A 135 -11.28 -2.83 11.32
CA HIS A 135 -12.27 -1.87 11.81
C HIS A 135 -12.80 -0.98 10.68
N TRP A 136 -11.92 -0.55 9.77
CA TRP A 136 -12.26 0.29 8.62
C TRP A 136 -13.18 -0.45 7.65
N LEU A 137 -12.89 -1.72 7.34
CA LEU A 137 -13.70 -2.52 6.41
C LEU A 137 -15.03 -2.91 7.05
N ASN A 138 -15.03 -3.37 8.31
CA ASN A 138 -16.25 -3.75 9.03
C ASN A 138 -17.20 -2.56 9.24
N GLY A 139 -16.68 -1.33 9.29
CA GLY A 139 -17.48 -0.11 9.34
C GLY A 139 -18.19 0.24 8.02
N LYS A 140 -17.95 -0.49 6.92
CA LYS A 140 -18.64 -0.30 5.64
C LYS A 140 -19.92 -1.13 5.56
N LEU A 141 -20.82 -0.73 4.67
CA LEU A 141 -22.01 -1.54 4.39
C LEU A 141 -21.62 -2.90 3.77
N PRO A 142 -22.34 -3.99 4.06
CA PRO A 142 -22.13 -5.32 3.46
C PRO A 142 -21.91 -5.29 1.94
N SER A 143 -22.73 -4.54 1.20
CA SER A 143 -22.61 -4.38 -0.25
C SER A 143 -21.33 -3.66 -0.69
N GLN A 144 -20.79 -2.77 0.13
CA GLN A 144 -19.52 -2.08 -0.13
C GLN A 144 -18.33 -2.97 0.20
N GLN A 145 -18.41 -3.77 1.26
CA GLN A 145 -17.35 -4.69 1.66
C GLN A 145 -17.01 -5.66 0.52
N GLY A 146 -18.02 -6.30 -0.08
CA GLY A 146 -17.82 -7.21 -1.22
C GLY A 146 -17.32 -6.54 -2.51
N ILE A 147 -17.48 -5.22 -2.66
CA ILE A 147 -16.91 -4.46 -3.79
C ILE A 147 -15.45 -4.07 -3.51
N LEU A 148 -15.14 -3.77 -2.26
CA LEU A 148 -13.82 -3.30 -1.84
C LEU A 148 -12.84 -4.46 -1.73
N ALA A 149 -13.20 -5.50 -0.98
CA ALA A 149 -12.32 -6.59 -0.64
C ALA A 149 -12.61 -7.86 -1.46
N ASP A 150 -11.55 -8.43 -2.01
CA ASP A 150 -11.49 -9.77 -2.55
C ASP A 150 -11.31 -10.77 -1.40
N VAL A 151 -12.44 -11.23 -0.87
CA VAL A 151 -12.57 -12.28 0.15
C VAL A 151 -11.96 -13.63 -0.24
N GLY A 152 -11.72 -13.85 -1.53
CA GLY A 152 -11.16 -15.10 -2.06
C GLY A 152 -9.63 -15.12 -2.09
N THR A 153 -8.96 -14.06 -1.63
CA THR A 153 -7.50 -13.96 -1.67
C THR A 153 -6.94 -13.38 -0.38
N ILE A 154 -5.92 -14.04 0.16
CA ILE A 154 -5.05 -13.55 1.24
C ILE A 154 -3.67 -13.27 0.64
N ALA A 155 -3.06 -12.14 0.99
CA ALA A 155 -1.75 -11.75 0.48
C ALA A 155 -0.61 -11.97 1.47
N PHE A 156 -0.82 -11.64 2.74
CA PHE A 156 0.20 -11.57 3.77
C PHE A 156 0.15 -12.77 4.70
N LEU A 157 1.28 -13.06 5.32
CA LEU A 157 1.34 -13.96 6.46
C LEU A 157 0.63 -13.32 7.66
N THR A 158 0.12 -14.16 8.57
CA THR A 158 -0.42 -13.70 9.86
C THR A 158 0.60 -12.86 10.63
N ASP A 159 1.88 -13.22 10.50
CA ASP A 159 3.01 -12.42 10.94
C ASP A 159 3.70 -11.80 9.72
N ALA A 160 3.28 -10.59 9.35
CA ALA A 160 3.80 -9.87 8.20
C ALA A 160 5.30 -9.50 8.36
N SER A 161 5.84 -9.54 9.58
CA SER A 161 7.28 -9.33 9.81
C SER A 161 8.13 -10.42 9.16
N LYS A 162 7.58 -11.61 8.92
CA LYS A 162 8.25 -12.73 8.23
C LYS A 162 8.06 -12.71 6.72
N SER A 163 7.17 -11.87 6.20
CA SER A 163 6.98 -11.76 4.76
C SER A 163 8.27 -11.31 4.08
N LEU A 164 8.52 -11.74 2.84
CA LEU A 164 9.74 -11.40 2.08
C LEU A 164 11.08 -11.97 2.62
N ASP A 165 11.10 -12.73 3.73
CA ASP A 165 12.32 -13.46 4.14
C ASP A 165 12.49 -14.79 3.40
N PHE A 166 11.44 -15.25 2.69
CA PHE A 166 11.36 -16.52 1.93
C PHE A 166 11.81 -17.78 2.70
N THR A 167 11.99 -17.66 4.01
CA THR A 167 12.37 -18.73 4.92
C THR A 167 11.13 -19.54 5.29
N ASP A 168 9.97 -18.90 5.32
CA ASP A 168 8.70 -19.54 5.56
C ASP A 168 8.28 -20.37 4.32
N GLU A 169 7.87 -21.61 4.55
CA GLU A 169 7.39 -22.51 3.50
C GLU A 169 6.08 -22.01 2.87
N ASP A 170 5.30 -21.23 3.61
CA ASP A 170 4.04 -20.67 3.13
C ASP A 170 4.29 -19.65 2.02
N GLU A 171 5.36 -18.87 2.11
CA GLU A 171 5.72 -17.90 1.09
C GLU A 171 6.02 -18.56 -0.27
N LYS A 172 6.55 -19.78 -0.24
CA LYS A 172 6.87 -20.59 -1.43
C LYS A 172 5.64 -21.26 -2.05
N MET A 173 4.51 -21.27 -1.33
CA MET A 173 3.28 -21.85 -1.86
C MET A 173 2.66 -20.97 -2.94
N GLY A 174 2.00 -21.63 -3.90
CA GLY A 174 1.14 -20.93 -4.86
C GLY A 174 -0.04 -20.25 -4.16
N ASP A 175 -0.42 -19.08 -4.66
CA ASP A 175 -1.39 -18.16 -4.03
C ASP A 175 -2.71 -18.82 -3.59
N LYS A 176 -3.23 -19.79 -4.34
CA LYS A 176 -4.46 -20.52 -3.97
C LYS A 176 -4.27 -21.39 -2.73
N ARG A 177 -3.14 -22.10 -2.65
CA ARG A 177 -2.82 -22.94 -1.47
C ARG A 177 -2.51 -22.06 -0.26
N PHE A 178 -1.78 -20.97 -0.49
CA PHE A 178 -1.49 -19.96 0.51
C PHE A 178 -2.78 -19.38 1.12
N THR A 179 -3.70 -18.93 0.27
CA THR A 179 -5.00 -18.40 0.68
C THR A 179 -5.74 -19.44 1.51
N ASN A 180 -5.96 -20.65 0.98
CA ASN A 180 -6.73 -21.68 1.69
C ASN A 180 -6.14 -22.04 3.06
N LYS A 181 -4.81 -22.02 3.20
CA LYS A 181 -4.15 -22.32 4.48
C LYS A 181 -4.33 -21.20 5.51
N ASN A 182 -4.20 -19.94 5.08
CA ASN A 182 -4.18 -18.79 5.96
C ASN A 182 -5.55 -18.11 6.14
N TRP A 183 -6.56 -18.53 5.40
CA TRP A 183 -7.87 -17.87 5.32
C TRP A 183 -8.55 -17.73 6.68
N ASP A 184 -8.67 -18.83 7.44
CA ASP A 184 -9.40 -18.84 8.71
C ASP A 184 -8.81 -17.85 9.73
N GLU A 185 -7.48 -17.85 9.87
CA GLU A 185 -6.80 -16.96 10.82
C GLU A 185 -6.77 -15.51 10.33
N ALA A 186 -6.54 -15.28 9.03
CA ALA A 186 -6.51 -13.94 8.45
C ALA A 186 -7.89 -13.26 8.49
N THR A 187 -8.97 -14.03 8.30
CA THR A 187 -10.34 -13.48 8.22
C THR A 187 -11.08 -13.39 9.55
N LYS A 188 -10.52 -13.96 10.62
CA LYS A 188 -11.12 -14.07 11.96
C LYS A 188 -11.70 -12.77 12.55
N LYS A 189 -11.13 -11.61 12.18
CA LYS A 189 -11.55 -10.29 12.68
C LYS A 189 -12.52 -9.56 11.75
N TYR A 190 -12.76 -10.08 10.56
CA TYR A 190 -13.61 -9.44 9.56
C TYR A 190 -15.05 -9.91 9.73
N ASN A 191 -15.98 -8.97 9.64
CA ASN A 191 -17.39 -9.29 9.49
C ASN A 191 -17.60 -9.70 8.04
N LEU A 192 -17.96 -10.97 7.83
CA LEU A 192 -18.21 -11.56 6.52
C LEU A 192 -19.70 -11.86 6.28
N ASP A 193 -20.62 -11.21 7.00
CA ASP A 193 -22.07 -11.43 6.91
C ASP A 193 -22.63 -11.17 5.49
N PHE A 194 -21.89 -10.46 4.64
CA PHE A 194 -22.23 -10.26 3.23
C PHE A 194 -21.97 -11.48 2.33
N LEU A 195 -21.20 -12.46 2.82
CA LEU A 195 -20.90 -13.70 2.11
C LEU A 195 -22.04 -14.71 2.11
N VAL A 196 -23.23 -14.37 2.62
CA VAL A 196 -24.41 -15.25 2.57
C VAL A 196 -24.58 -15.74 1.13
N LEU A 197 -24.17 -16.99 0.92
CA LEU A 197 -24.29 -17.68 -0.34
C LEU A 197 -25.78 -17.80 -0.63
N PRO A 198 -26.23 -17.53 -1.86
CA PRO A 198 -27.58 -17.88 -2.27
C PRO A 198 -27.62 -19.41 -2.40
N ASN A 199 -27.83 -20.12 -1.29
CA ASN A 199 -28.25 -21.51 -1.25
C ASN A 199 -28.87 -21.79 0.12
N ASP A 200 -30.17 -21.53 0.20
CA ASP A 200 -31.16 -22.38 0.88
C ASP A 200 -32.56 -21.87 0.47
N LYS A 201 -32.97 -22.20 -0.76
CA LYS A 201 -34.36 -22.34 -1.19
C LYS A 201 -34.46 -23.42 -2.25
#